data_AF-A0A947Z5J6-F1
#
_entry.id   AF-A0A947Z5J6-F1
#
_cell.length_a   1.000
_cell.length_b   1.000
_cell.length_c   1.000
_cell.angle_alpha   90.00
_cell.angle_beta   90.00
_cell.angle_gamma   90.00
#
_symmetry.space_group_name_H-M   'P 1'
#
loop_
_entity.id
_entity.type
_entity.pdbx_description
1 polymer ?
#
loop_
_entity_poly.entity_id
_entity_poly.type
_entity_poly.pdbx_seq_one_letter_code
_entity_poly.pdbx_strand_id
1 'polypeptide(L)'
;MTRFSLCLIITLVVGCQNVTDSHKNECGNGVIEPGEECEGTIPASLSCSQLNPLFPKGEITCSDSCQFDLSRCEPPVCGDGIRHSGEFCDGLDLGGETCTSIGFFNEGELRCDANCRFDTSACSFACNVQENFSPCDPFAGVDECCPKNGQLSTCSASYGDGSARCLQLCYEPGQCGWSLQCNLEEHVCNYLTCGENSMGGGYINSGCLLNGSESGWCYPFGTAMDAVGICLQSGEAQHGEPCTISPAIDGSLNIDPATQCKNGECRGRSFSGHCISYCNPQTAITESDTCPANFNCLDFSDLNMEQFTTTGEMNPDFLFRTASYGLCYPMVDDIIPAIDQGLVTCNLISGNRIKSGDPCPTNSGCKPLFLGSLMGYCKGVATSLLPPGTLCNPPNPGSTGICQESSSCFMADPFNDPSPIDPQWRCRSMCDARLGMTSNPSCTGQTTMDGTPFICLTVSRFYTPDKELPTDTSSIPTVTETSPSPLGFCVPPPL
;
A
#
# COMPACT_ATOMS: atom_id res chain seq x y z
N MET A 1 84.16 53.59 -12.52
CA MET A 1 85.36 54.09 -11.79
C MET A 1 85.67 53.12 -10.64
N THR A 2 86.92 53.11 -10.15
CA THR A 2 87.43 52.60 -8.83
C THR A 2 86.39 52.31 -7.73
N ARG A 3 86.47 51.31 -6.82
CA ARG A 3 87.32 50.11 -6.45
C ARG A 3 86.47 49.33 -5.39
N PHE A 4 86.68 48.09 -4.90
CA PHE A 4 87.61 46.94 -5.08
C PHE A 4 86.87 45.64 -4.59
N SER A 5 87.19 44.41 -5.05
CA SER A 5 88.05 43.36 -4.43
C SER A 5 87.83 43.02 -2.94
N LEU A 6 87.96 41.77 -2.44
CA LEU A 6 87.99 40.39 -3.01
C LEU A 6 88.20 39.39 -1.85
N CYS A 7 87.48 38.25 -1.77
CA CYS A 7 87.88 36.94 -1.16
C CYS A 7 86.65 36.02 -0.97
N LEU A 8 86.76 34.70 -0.69
CA LEU A 8 87.62 33.64 -1.24
C LEU A 8 87.01 32.28 -0.83
N ILE A 9 87.22 31.22 -1.61
CA ILE A 9 86.76 29.85 -1.32
C ILE A 9 87.54 29.24 -0.14
N ILE A 10 86.86 28.53 0.77
CA ILE A 10 87.37 27.35 1.50
C ILE A 10 86.18 26.45 1.85
N THR A 11 86.32 25.15 1.60
CA THR A 11 85.37 24.12 2.05
C THR A 11 85.70 23.69 3.48
N LEU A 12 84.69 23.63 4.34
CA LEU A 12 84.80 23.03 5.67
C LEU A 12 83.59 22.13 5.90
N VAL A 13 83.83 20.82 6.03
CA VAL A 13 82.76 19.83 6.23
C VAL A 13 82.31 19.89 7.69
N VAL A 14 81.29 20.71 7.95
CA VAL A 14 80.43 20.51 9.12
C VAL A 14 79.28 19.62 8.66
N GLY A 15 79.29 18.37 9.12
CA GLY A 15 78.15 17.49 8.89
C GLY A 15 76.98 17.94 9.76
N CYS A 16 75.98 18.57 9.16
CA CYS A 16 74.62 18.36 9.65
C CYS A 16 74.38 16.86 9.55
N GLN A 17 74.31 16.17 10.68
CA GLN A 17 73.81 14.80 10.70
C GLN A 17 72.41 14.84 10.10
N ASN A 18 72.10 13.88 9.25
CA ASN A 18 70.70 13.52 9.02
C ASN A 18 70.20 12.92 10.33
N VAL A 19 69.76 13.80 11.24
CA VAL A 19 68.80 13.43 12.28
C VAL A 19 67.49 13.23 11.53
N THR A 20 67.38 12.06 10.89
CA THR A 20 66.10 11.41 10.70
C THR A 20 65.63 11.00 12.08
N ASP A 21 65.22 11.98 12.88
CA ASP A 21 64.19 11.75 13.88
C ASP A 21 62.94 11.41 13.08
N SER A 22 62.90 10.13 12.74
CA SER A 22 61.72 9.32 12.88
C SER A 22 61.27 9.37 14.36
N HIS A 23 60.85 10.56 14.82
CA HIS A 23 59.58 10.69 15.54
C HIS A 23 58.50 10.19 14.58
N LYS A 24 58.51 8.87 14.45
CA LYS A 24 57.38 8.04 14.16
C LYS A 24 56.56 8.23 15.42
N ASN A 25 55.41 8.89 15.30
CA ASN A 25 54.41 8.99 16.36
C ASN A 25 54.09 7.55 16.82
N GLU A 26 54.80 7.07 17.84
CA GLU A 26 54.68 5.72 18.36
C GLU A 26 53.66 5.78 19.48
N CYS A 27 52.40 5.61 19.09
CA CYS A 27 51.26 5.52 19.99
C CYS A 27 51.57 4.63 21.21
N GLY A 28 51.33 5.16 22.41
CA GLY A 28 51.67 4.53 23.68
C GLY A 28 53.07 4.91 24.23
N ASN A 29 53.68 5.98 23.74
CA ASN A 29 54.97 6.49 24.26
C ASN A 29 54.84 7.28 25.59
N GLY A 30 53.64 7.72 25.94
CA GLY A 30 53.28 8.48 27.14
C GLY A 30 53.15 10.00 26.95
N VAL A 31 53.29 10.52 25.72
CA VAL A 31 53.26 11.95 25.39
C VAL A 31 52.43 12.18 24.13
N ILE A 32 51.34 12.97 24.24
CA ILE A 32 50.46 13.26 23.09
C ILE A 32 51.20 14.18 22.11
N GLU A 33 51.54 13.65 20.94
CA GLU A 33 52.22 14.33 19.85
C GLU A 33 51.22 14.87 18.79
N PRO A 34 51.61 15.81 17.90
CA PRO A 34 50.72 16.36 16.88
C PRO A 34 50.20 15.29 15.90
N GLY A 35 48.93 14.93 16.04
CA GLY A 35 48.26 13.87 15.25
C GLY A 35 47.57 12.81 16.13
N GLU A 36 47.89 12.76 17.42
CA GLU A 36 47.32 11.84 18.39
C GLU A 36 46.18 12.50 19.19
N GLU A 37 45.14 11.75 19.51
CA GLU A 37 44.00 12.21 20.33
C GLU A 37 44.10 11.77 21.78
N CYS A 38 44.81 10.67 22.03
CA CYS A 38 44.95 9.99 23.31
C CYS A 38 46.30 9.26 23.38
N GLU A 39 46.71 8.83 24.57
CA GLU A 39 48.02 8.16 24.76
C GLU A 39 47.89 6.98 25.74
N GLY A 40 47.49 5.82 25.21
CA GLY A 40 47.34 4.53 25.92
C GLY A 40 46.28 4.48 27.04
N THR A 41 45.90 5.62 27.61
CA THR A 41 44.89 5.80 28.65
C THR A 41 44.06 7.04 28.36
N ILE A 42 42.77 6.98 28.68
CA ILE A 42 41.84 8.10 28.49
C ILE A 42 41.78 8.94 29.79
N PRO A 43 41.79 10.28 29.72
CA PRO A 43 41.58 11.12 30.90
C PRO A 43 40.23 10.80 31.57
N ALA A 44 40.24 10.55 32.88
CA ALA A 44 39.03 10.16 33.65
C ALA A 44 37.91 11.23 33.73
N SER A 45 38.09 12.38 33.08
CA SER A 45 37.09 13.44 32.89
C SER A 45 36.47 13.46 31.49
N LEU A 46 36.85 12.52 30.61
CA LEU A 46 36.36 12.39 29.24
C LEU A 46 35.39 11.19 29.13
N SER A 47 34.19 11.42 28.62
CA SER A 47 33.11 10.43 28.48
C SER A 47 32.56 10.39 27.05
N CYS A 48 31.98 9.26 26.66
CA CYS A 48 31.41 9.05 25.32
C CYS A 48 30.48 10.21 24.89
N SER A 49 29.61 10.66 25.80
CA SER A 49 28.67 11.78 25.63
C SER A 49 29.30 13.14 25.30
N GLN A 50 30.59 13.34 25.58
CA GLN A 50 31.33 14.57 25.27
C GLN A 50 32.02 14.51 23.90
N LEU A 51 32.32 13.31 23.38
CA LEU A 51 32.88 13.12 22.04
C LEU A 51 31.78 12.91 20.98
N ASN A 52 30.69 12.22 21.35
CA ASN A 52 29.53 12.03 20.49
C ASN A 52 28.24 12.00 21.32
N PRO A 53 27.33 12.98 21.16
CA PRO A 53 26.05 13.03 21.88
C PRO A 53 25.13 11.82 21.69
N LEU A 54 25.35 10.99 20.65
CA LEU A 54 24.57 9.78 20.38
C LEU A 54 24.96 8.58 21.25
N PHE A 55 26.00 8.69 22.08
CA PHE A 55 26.44 7.62 22.97
C PHE A 55 26.57 8.12 24.43
N PRO A 56 25.52 8.03 25.26
CA PRO A 56 25.56 8.56 26.62
C PRO A 56 26.47 7.76 27.56
N LYS A 57 26.71 6.47 27.27
CA LYS A 57 27.33 5.49 28.18
C LYS A 57 28.43 4.69 27.48
N GLY A 58 29.02 3.74 28.21
CA GLY A 58 30.16 2.96 27.77
C GLY A 58 31.52 3.61 28.08
N GLU A 59 32.59 3.01 27.56
CA GLU A 59 33.98 3.42 27.78
C GLU A 59 34.63 3.88 26.47
N ILE A 60 35.24 5.07 26.47
CA ILE A 60 36.18 5.42 25.39
C ILE A 60 37.46 4.62 25.62
N THR A 61 38.04 4.07 24.55
CA THR A 61 39.38 3.47 24.59
C THR A 61 40.33 4.20 23.64
N CYS A 62 41.64 4.04 23.84
CA CYS A 62 42.64 4.59 22.92
C CYS A 62 43.05 3.47 21.96
N SER A 63 42.95 3.69 20.65
CA SER A 63 43.31 2.67 19.65
C SER A 63 44.82 2.50 19.51
N ASP A 64 45.27 1.40 18.87
CA ASP A 64 46.67 1.19 18.49
C ASP A 64 47.22 2.25 17.49
N SER A 65 46.36 3.18 17.03
CA SER A 65 46.72 4.34 16.20
C SER A 65 46.48 5.68 16.92
N CYS A 66 46.31 5.66 18.24
CA CYS A 66 46.08 6.81 19.12
C CYS A 66 45.01 7.79 18.62
N GLN A 67 43.87 7.21 18.23
CA GLN A 67 42.60 7.90 18.04
C GLN A 67 41.62 7.41 19.11
N PHE A 68 40.57 8.19 19.41
CA PHE A 68 39.50 7.74 20.30
C PHE A 68 38.69 6.62 19.64
N ASP A 69 38.75 5.42 20.21
CA ASP A 69 37.90 4.30 19.84
C ASP A 69 36.60 4.34 20.64
N LEU A 70 35.52 4.68 19.93
CA LEU A 70 34.14 4.76 20.43
C LEU A 70 33.36 3.44 20.25
N SER A 71 33.99 2.34 19.81
CA SER A 71 33.30 1.05 19.62
C SER A 71 32.77 0.40 20.91
N ARG A 72 33.18 0.93 22.07
CA ARG A 72 32.68 0.59 23.40
C ARG A 72 31.81 1.68 24.04
N CYS A 73 31.47 2.72 23.29
CA CYS A 73 30.44 3.66 23.66
C CYS A 73 29.07 3.08 23.29
N GLU A 74 28.13 3.12 24.23
CA GLU A 74 26.82 2.48 24.12
C GLU A 74 25.77 3.51 23.68
N PRO A 75 24.85 3.16 22.74
CA PRO A 75 23.74 4.03 22.37
C PRO A 75 22.78 4.23 23.56
N PRO A 76 21.89 5.24 23.53
CA PRO A 76 20.82 5.33 24.53
C PRO A 76 20.00 4.04 24.56
N VAL A 77 19.70 3.58 25.77
CA VAL A 77 18.91 2.37 26.02
C VAL A 77 17.75 2.74 26.92
N CYS A 78 16.55 2.70 26.35
CA CYS A 78 15.34 3.05 27.07
C CYS A 78 15.16 2.26 28.38
N GLY A 79 14.74 2.97 29.43
CA GLY A 79 14.52 2.45 30.78
C GLY A 79 15.73 2.60 31.70
N ASP A 80 16.67 3.50 31.35
CA ASP A 80 17.89 3.75 32.13
C ASP A 80 17.77 4.96 33.09
N GLY A 81 16.68 5.71 32.99
CA GLY A 81 16.29 6.80 33.90
C GLY A 81 16.78 8.20 33.51
N ILE A 82 17.33 8.38 32.31
CA ILE A 82 17.79 9.66 31.76
C ILE A 82 17.28 9.79 30.33
N ARG A 83 16.63 10.90 29.97
CA ARG A 83 16.16 11.10 28.59
C ARG A 83 17.27 11.62 27.68
N HIS A 84 17.60 10.87 26.63
CA HIS A 84 18.62 11.21 25.65
C HIS A 84 18.06 11.83 24.36
N SER A 85 18.95 12.20 23.45
CA SER A 85 18.59 12.67 22.10
C SER A 85 17.98 11.53 21.29
N GLY A 86 16.69 11.65 20.96
CA GLY A 86 15.89 10.63 20.27
C GLY A 86 14.80 9.99 21.15
N GLU A 87 14.86 10.18 22.47
CA GLU A 87 13.86 9.68 23.41
C GLU A 87 12.85 10.79 23.75
N PHE A 88 11.55 10.48 23.83
CA PHE A 88 10.54 11.44 24.26
C PHE A 88 10.54 11.62 25.78
N CYS A 89 10.87 10.54 26.50
CA CYS A 89 11.00 10.42 27.94
C CYS A 89 11.91 9.21 28.28
N ASP A 90 12.37 9.08 29.53
CA ASP A 90 12.81 7.79 30.09
C ASP A 90 12.30 7.65 31.53
N GLY A 91 11.43 6.66 31.77
CA GLY A 91 10.94 6.31 33.10
C GLY A 91 10.19 7.44 33.82
N LEU A 92 10.91 8.23 34.62
CA LEU A 92 10.41 9.43 35.30
C LEU A 92 10.97 10.75 34.72
N ASP A 93 12.00 10.69 33.86
CA ASP A 93 12.47 11.85 33.10
C ASP A 93 11.56 12.06 31.89
N LEU A 94 10.44 12.73 32.12
CA LEU A 94 9.50 13.15 31.08
C LEU A 94 9.99 14.40 30.32
N GLY A 95 11.26 14.83 30.48
CA GLY A 95 11.77 16.08 29.91
C GLY A 95 11.16 17.35 30.49
N GLY A 96 10.33 17.24 31.54
CA GLY A 96 9.50 18.32 32.09
C GLY A 96 8.07 18.37 31.55
N GLU A 97 7.69 17.46 30.64
CA GLU A 97 6.36 17.40 30.05
C GLU A 97 5.30 16.83 31.01
N THR A 98 4.05 17.20 30.78
CA THR A 98 2.83 16.67 31.43
C THR A 98 1.73 16.46 30.39
N CYS A 99 0.64 15.78 30.75
CA CYS A 99 -0.54 15.64 29.89
C CYS A 99 -0.96 17.00 29.28
N THR A 100 -0.93 18.08 30.07
CA THR A 100 -1.37 19.41 29.66
C THR A 100 -0.37 20.19 28.80
N SER A 101 0.89 19.76 28.68
CA SER A 101 1.89 20.42 27.83
C SER A 101 2.08 19.74 26.47
N ILE A 102 1.94 18.40 26.40
CA ILE A 102 2.00 17.64 25.14
C ILE A 102 0.76 17.82 24.24
N GLY A 103 -0.27 18.53 24.73
CA GLY A 103 -1.47 18.90 23.98
C GLY A 103 -2.66 17.94 24.16
N PHE A 104 -3.86 18.42 23.82
CA PHE A 104 -5.14 17.67 23.79
C PHE A 104 -5.69 17.14 25.12
N PHE A 105 -4.87 16.96 26.15
CA PHE A 105 -5.30 16.56 27.49
C PHE A 105 -5.45 17.76 28.45
N ASN A 106 -6.37 17.67 29.41
CA ASN A 106 -6.60 18.70 30.43
C ASN A 106 -6.14 18.32 31.85
N GLU A 107 -5.99 17.03 32.14
CA GLU A 107 -5.51 16.51 33.42
C GLU A 107 -4.95 15.08 33.26
N GLY A 108 -4.54 14.46 34.38
CA GLY A 108 -4.05 13.08 34.45
C GLY A 108 -2.56 12.95 34.77
N GLU A 109 -2.04 11.73 34.65
CA GLU A 109 -0.63 11.40 34.88
C GLU A 109 0.03 10.99 33.56
N LEU A 110 1.02 11.78 33.11
CA LEU A 110 1.85 11.41 31.97
C LEU A 110 2.91 10.40 32.41
N ARG A 111 3.18 9.39 31.59
CA ARG A 111 4.14 8.33 31.87
C ARG A 111 5.06 8.10 30.68
N CYS A 112 6.04 7.24 30.87
CA CYS A 112 6.90 6.75 29.81
C CYS A 112 6.69 5.24 29.60
N ASP A 113 6.60 4.81 28.35
CA ASP A 113 6.49 3.40 27.99
C ASP A 113 7.87 2.72 27.89
N ALA A 114 7.89 1.40 27.67
CA ALA A 114 9.13 0.62 27.54
C ALA A 114 9.90 0.87 26.22
N ASN A 115 9.41 1.78 25.37
CA ASN A 115 10.01 2.19 24.09
C ASN A 115 10.37 3.70 24.10
N CYS A 116 10.34 4.33 25.27
CA CYS A 116 10.68 5.74 25.52
C CYS A 116 9.82 6.73 24.73
N ARG A 117 8.55 6.34 24.56
CA ARG A 117 7.42 7.16 24.09
C ARG A 117 6.54 7.53 25.27
N PHE A 118 5.81 8.63 25.13
CA PHE A 118 4.82 9.03 26.13
C PHE A 118 3.67 8.01 26.23
N ASP A 119 3.52 7.40 27.40
CA ASP A 119 2.30 6.68 27.77
C ASP A 119 1.28 7.70 28.29
N THR A 120 0.28 7.95 27.44
CA THR A 120 -0.83 8.87 27.69
C THR A 120 -2.10 8.15 28.16
N SER A 121 -2.06 6.84 28.45
CA SER A 121 -3.22 6.05 28.87
C SER A 121 -3.83 6.47 30.22
N ALA A 122 -3.08 7.25 31.02
CA ALA A 122 -3.52 7.85 32.28
C ALA A 122 -3.75 9.38 32.18
N CYS A 123 -3.78 9.95 30.97
CA CYS A 123 -4.17 11.33 30.71
C CYS A 123 -5.65 11.44 30.30
N SER A 124 -6.33 12.52 30.70
CA SER A 124 -7.76 12.77 30.40
C SER A 124 -7.94 13.76 29.25
N PHE A 125 -8.90 13.48 28.36
CA PHE A 125 -9.31 14.38 27.27
C PHE A 125 -10.43 15.33 27.69
N ALA A 126 -10.46 16.53 27.08
CA ALA A 126 -11.51 17.54 27.28
C ALA A 126 -12.45 17.70 26.06
N CYS A 127 -12.45 16.71 25.17
CA CYS A 127 -12.88 16.80 23.77
C CYS A 127 -13.53 15.49 23.31
N ASN A 128 -14.21 15.52 22.17
CA ASN A 128 -14.67 14.30 21.50
C ASN A 128 -13.47 13.60 20.84
N VAL A 129 -13.23 12.34 21.19
CA VAL A 129 -12.12 11.55 20.65
C VAL A 129 -12.53 10.94 19.30
N GLN A 130 -11.78 11.31 18.26
CA GLN A 130 -11.80 10.76 16.91
C GLN A 130 -10.62 9.79 16.75
N GLU A 131 -10.79 8.75 15.95
CA GLU A 131 -9.74 7.76 15.65
C GLU A 131 -8.80 8.27 14.54
N ASN A 132 -7.56 7.77 14.48
CA ASN A 132 -6.64 8.09 13.39
C ASN A 132 -7.26 7.72 12.02
N PHE A 133 -7.16 8.61 11.05
CA PHE A 133 -7.83 8.69 9.74
C PHE A 133 -9.35 8.95 9.73
N SER A 134 -10.03 9.03 10.88
CA SER A 134 -11.40 9.53 10.92
C SER A 134 -11.46 11.01 10.50
N PRO A 135 -12.60 11.48 9.94
CA PRO A 135 -12.80 12.89 9.67
C PRO A 135 -12.73 13.75 10.94
N CYS A 136 -12.22 14.97 10.80
CA CYS A 136 -12.19 15.98 11.87
C CYS A 136 -12.38 17.38 11.26
N ASP A 137 -12.76 18.36 12.08
CA ASP A 137 -12.82 19.77 11.68
C ASP A 137 -11.64 20.56 12.29
N PRO A 138 -10.66 21.02 11.48
CA PRO A 138 -9.50 21.75 11.98
C PRO A 138 -9.84 23.18 12.44
N PHE A 139 -11.10 23.60 12.27
CA PHE A 139 -11.65 24.88 12.70
C PHE A 139 -12.68 24.76 13.85
N ALA A 140 -13.08 23.54 14.26
CA ALA A 140 -13.98 23.33 15.40
C ALA A 140 -13.35 23.71 16.76
N GLY A 141 -12.02 23.87 16.82
CA GLY A 141 -11.31 24.35 18.00
C GLY A 141 -10.91 23.21 18.92
N VAL A 142 -11.37 23.26 20.19
CA VAL A 142 -10.96 22.30 21.23
C VAL A 142 -11.96 21.15 21.44
N ASP A 143 -13.06 21.12 20.68
CA ASP A 143 -14.15 20.17 20.90
C ASP A 143 -13.89 18.79 20.24
N GLU A 144 -12.83 18.64 19.43
CA GLU A 144 -12.36 17.37 18.84
C GLU A 144 -10.87 17.12 19.14
N CYS A 145 -10.50 15.85 19.30
CA CYS A 145 -9.11 15.39 19.43
C CYS A 145 -8.90 14.10 18.64
N CYS A 146 -7.67 13.86 18.17
CA CYS A 146 -7.33 12.77 17.25
C CYS A 146 -6.50 11.57 17.82
N PRO A 147 -6.51 11.26 19.14
CA PRO A 147 -5.50 10.40 19.77
C PRO A 147 -5.61 8.92 19.36
N LYS A 148 -4.47 8.22 19.22
CA LYS A 148 -4.46 6.76 19.02
C LYS A 148 -3.21 6.08 19.56
N ASN A 149 -3.36 4.91 20.18
CA ASN A 149 -2.25 4.05 20.65
C ASN A 149 -1.22 4.76 21.57
N GLY A 150 -1.67 5.73 22.38
CA GLY A 150 -0.80 6.53 23.24
C GLY A 150 -0.02 7.66 22.53
N GLN A 151 0.07 7.61 21.19
CA GLN A 151 0.82 8.58 20.39
C GLN A 151 0.06 9.91 20.23
N LEU A 152 0.83 11.00 20.12
CA LEU A 152 0.30 12.32 19.77
C LEU A 152 -0.20 12.32 18.32
N SER A 153 -1.23 13.13 18.06
CA SER A 153 -1.90 13.21 16.76
C SER A 153 -2.45 14.62 16.53
N THR A 154 -2.71 14.99 15.28
CA THR A 154 -3.29 16.27 14.89
C THR A 154 -4.44 16.07 13.91
N CYS A 155 -5.36 17.04 13.83
CA CYS A 155 -6.28 17.12 12.70
C CYS A 155 -5.55 17.78 11.52
N SER A 156 -5.31 17.04 10.45
CA SER A 156 -4.58 17.53 9.27
C SER A 156 -5.52 17.68 8.08
N ALA A 157 -5.52 18.86 7.47
CA ALA A 157 -6.26 19.11 6.23
C ALA A 157 -5.62 18.33 5.06
N SER A 158 -6.43 17.65 4.26
CA SER A 158 -6.00 17.00 3.03
C SER A 158 -5.94 18.03 1.88
N TYR A 159 -4.79 18.09 1.20
CA TYR A 159 -4.56 19.01 0.09
C TYR A 159 -5.29 18.56 -1.19
N GLY A 160 -6.57 18.91 -1.33
CA GLY A 160 -7.29 18.81 -2.60
C GLY A 160 -8.81 18.76 -2.47
N ASP A 161 -9.33 17.96 -1.53
CA ASP A 161 -10.77 17.73 -1.33
C ASP A 161 -11.40 18.68 -0.29
N GLY A 162 -10.57 19.37 0.51
CA GLY A 162 -11.04 20.22 1.61
C GLY A 162 -11.49 19.45 2.85
N SER A 163 -11.29 18.12 2.88
CA SER A 163 -11.45 17.32 4.09
C SER A 163 -10.29 17.54 5.04
N ALA A 164 -10.46 17.15 6.30
CA ALA A 164 -9.35 16.95 7.22
C ALA A 164 -9.54 15.62 7.95
N ARG A 165 -8.43 15.02 8.33
CA ARG A 165 -8.38 13.70 8.96
C ARG A 165 -7.39 13.71 10.11
N CYS A 166 -7.68 12.91 11.12
CA CYS A 166 -6.75 12.66 12.20
C CYS A 166 -5.49 11.94 11.70
N LEU A 167 -4.30 12.48 11.97
CA LEU A 167 -3.00 11.88 11.65
C LEU A 167 -2.10 11.84 12.89
N GLN A 168 -1.40 10.74 13.13
CA GLN A 168 -0.34 10.65 14.14
C GLN A 168 0.82 11.61 13.81
N LEU A 169 1.46 12.19 14.83
CA LEU A 169 2.62 13.07 14.69
C LEU A 169 3.94 12.29 14.70
N CYS A 170 4.95 12.80 14.00
CA CYS A 170 6.27 12.17 13.93
C CYS A 170 7.41 13.15 13.57
N TYR A 171 8.61 12.85 14.04
CA TYR A 171 9.82 13.66 13.82
C TYR A 171 10.98 12.84 13.23
N GLU A 172 10.90 11.51 13.26
CA GLU A 172 11.92 10.59 12.73
C GLU A 172 11.28 9.38 12.02
N PRO A 173 11.99 8.70 11.09
CA PRO A 173 11.55 7.45 10.48
C PRO A 173 11.27 6.37 11.54
N GLY A 174 10.20 5.58 11.36
CA GLY A 174 9.80 4.53 12.32
C GLY A 174 9.08 5.03 13.59
N GLN A 175 8.84 6.34 13.76
CA GLN A 175 8.00 6.82 14.87
C GLN A 175 6.50 6.52 14.67
N CYS A 176 6.04 6.31 13.44
CA CYS A 176 4.64 6.03 13.10
C CYS A 176 4.17 4.61 13.44
N GLY A 177 2.85 4.40 13.47
CA GLY A 177 2.25 3.06 13.54
C GLY A 177 2.43 2.21 12.28
N TRP A 178 2.06 0.94 12.36
CA TRP A 178 2.22 -0.05 11.28
C TRP A 178 1.63 0.41 9.94
N SER A 179 2.31 0.09 8.84
CA SER A 179 1.98 0.53 7.46
C SER A 179 2.06 2.05 7.19
N LEU A 180 2.44 2.87 8.17
CA LEU A 180 2.58 4.31 8.01
C LEU A 180 4.06 4.72 7.99
N GLN A 181 4.36 5.75 7.19
CA GLN A 181 5.67 6.38 7.11
C GLN A 181 5.56 7.83 7.58
N CYS A 182 6.62 8.31 8.23
CA CYS A 182 6.69 9.71 8.63
C CYS A 182 6.96 10.61 7.42
N ASN A 183 6.07 11.57 7.16
CA ASN A 183 6.43 12.72 6.33
C ASN A 183 7.23 13.71 7.19
N LEU A 184 8.54 13.77 6.96
CA LEU A 184 9.46 14.65 7.70
C LEU A 184 9.31 16.14 7.35
N GLU A 185 8.58 16.51 6.29
CA GLU A 185 8.30 17.91 5.96
C GLU A 185 7.04 18.44 6.69
N GLU A 186 6.05 17.58 6.90
CA GLU A 186 4.76 17.92 7.54
C GLU A 186 4.67 17.46 9.01
N HIS A 187 5.61 16.63 9.46
CA HIS A 187 5.63 15.97 10.79
C HIS A 187 4.40 15.10 11.10
N VAL A 188 3.81 14.47 10.07
CA VAL A 188 2.65 13.57 10.19
C VAL A 188 2.91 12.19 9.58
N CYS A 189 2.25 11.19 10.15
CA CYS A 189 2.27 9.80 9.69
C CYS A 189 1.22 9.57 8.60
N ASN A 190 1.68 9.32 7.38
CA ASN A 190 0.83 9.04 6.23
C ASN A 190 1.07 7.61 5.71
N TYR A 191 0.12 7.10 4.94
CA TYR A 191 0.28 5.84 4.21
C TYR A 191 1.45 5.92 3.23
N LEU A 192 2.30 4.89 3.17
CA LEU A 192 3.22 4.77 2.03
C LEU A 192 2.44 4.37 0.77
N THR A 193 2.43 5.22 -0.25
CA THR A 193 1.89 4.87 -1.56
C THR A 193 2.86 3.99 -2.35
N CYS A 194 2.32 3.01 -3.07
CA CYS A 194 3.04 2.04 -3.90
C CYS A 194 2.39 1.92 -5.29
N GLY A 195 3.02 1.21 -6.22
CA GLY A 195 2.57 1.13 -7.62
C GLY A 195 3.29 2.10 -8.56
N GLU A 196 2.94 2.06 -9.85
CA GLU A 196 3.77 2.63 -10.93
C GLU A 196 3.89 4.17 -10.85
N ASN A 197 2.84 4.84 -10.38
CA ASN A 197 2.77 6.31 -10.26
C ASN A 197 3.11 6.83 -8.85
N SER A 198 3.71 6.00 -7.99
CA SER A 198 3.93 6.31 -6.56
C SER A 198 5.41 6.59 -6.21
N MET A 199 5.64 7.16 -5.02
CA MET A 199 7.00 7.36 -4.48
C MET A 199 7.60 6.09 -3.86
N GLY A 200 6.79 5.16 -3.36
CA GLY A 200 7.26 3.85 -2.88
C GLY A 200 7.61 2.87 -4.00
N GLY A 201 7.12 3.13 -5.22
CA GLY A 201 7.38 2.32 -6.41
C GLY A 201 6.76 0.92 -6.36
N GLY A 202 7.32 0.02 -7.16
CA GLY A 202 6.77 -1.33 -7.37
C GLY A 202 5.49 -1.32 -8.21
N TYR A 203 4.68 -2.36 -8.07
CA TYR A 203 3.43 -2.55 -8.82
C TYR A 203 2.25 -2.83 -7.87
N ILE A 204 1.03 -2.48 -8.27
CA ILE A 204 -0.18 -2.94 -7.55
C ILE A 204 -0.26 -4.47 -7.56
N ASN A 205 -0.72 -5.08 -6.45
CA ASN A 205 -0.67 -6.53 -6.23
C ASN A 205 0.76 -7.11 -6.35
N SER A 206 1.74 -6.44 -5.73
CA SER A 206 3.11 -6.94 -5.55
C SER A 206 3.69 -6.55 -4.19
N GLY A 207 4.85 -7.09 -3.82
CA GLY A 207 5.54 -6.72 -2.58
C GLY A 207 6.11 -5.29 -2.63
N CYS A 208 6.05 -4.58 -1.51
CA CYS A 208 6.58 -3.24 -1.33
C CYS A 208 7.45 -3.18 -0.05
N LEU A 209 8.18 -2.07 0.15
CA LEU A 209 9.10 -1.89 1.29
C LEU A 209 8.73 -0.65 2.10
N LEU A 210 8.29 -0.87 3.33
CA LEU A 210 8.10 0.18 4.33
C LEU A 210 9.44 0.54 4.97
N ASN A 211 9.66 1.84 5.23
CA ASN A 211 10.86 2.36 5.90
C ASN A 211 12.20 1.82 5.31
N GLY A 212 12.21 1.51 4.00
CA GLY A 212 13.36 0.95 3.27
C GLY A 212 13.80 -0.47 3.65
N SER A 213 13.08 -1.19 4.53
CA SER A 213 13.51 -2.51 5.03
C SER A 213 12.40 -3.44 5.49
N GLU A 214 11.27 -2.92 6.00
CA GLU A 214 10.13 -3.72 6.41
C GLU A 214 9.36 -4.21 5.18
N SER A 215 8.98 -5.49 5.15
CA SER A 215 8.19 -6.04 4.04
C SER A 215 6.73 -5.64 4.15
N GLY A 216 6.11 -5.34 3.01
CA GLY A 216 4.68 -5.12 2.87
C GLY A 216 4.13 -5.61 1.54
N TRP A 217 2.82 -5.46 1.36
CA TRP A 217 2.11 -5.74 0.11
C TRP A 217 1.37 -4.51 -0.39
N CYS A 218 1.45 -4.26 -1.70
CA CYS A 218 0.82 -3.14 -2.36
C CYS A 218 -0.67 -3.42 -2.62
N TYR A 219 -1.51 -2.99 -1.68
CA TYR A 219 -2.96 -3.08 -1.76
C TYR A 219 -3.51 -2.03 -2.75
N PRO A 220 -4.27 -2.40 -3.79
CA PRO A 220 -4.78 -1.46 -4.80
C PRO A 220 -5.74 -0.42 -4.20
N PHE A 221 -5.59 0.85 -4.58
CA PHE A 221 -6.44 1.94 -4.10
C PHE A 221 -6.90 2.83 -5.26
N GLY A 222 -8.13 3.36 -5.19
CA GLY A 222 -8.70 4.20 -6.24
C GLY A 222 -9.04 3.43 -7.53
N THR A 223 -8.90 4.11 -8.65
CA THR A 223 -9.27 3.62 -9.99
C THR A 223 -8.15 2.78 -10.61
N ALA A 224 -8.49 2.06 -11.68
CA ALA A 224 -7.55 1.29 -12.47
C ALA A 224 -6.49 2.17 -13.16
N MET A 225 -6.80 3.43 -13.47
CA MET A 225 -5.87 4.35 -14.14
C MET A 225 -4.89 5.04 -13.21
N ASP A 226 -5.20 5.15 -11.92
CA ASP A 226 -4.27 5.71 -10.93
C ASP A 226 -3.00 4.85 -10.84
N ALA A 227 -3.15 3.52 -10.98
CA ALA A 227 -2.08 2.53 -10.79
C ALA A 227 -1.33 2.66 -9.44
N VAL A 228 -1.99 3.26 -8.44
CA VAL A 228 -1.52 3.45 -7.09
C VAL A 228 -2.13 2.40 -6.16
N GLY A 229 -1.40 2.08 -5.10
CA GLY A 229 -1.89 1.34 -3.95
C GLY A 229 -1.34 1.92 -2.64
N ILE A 230 -1.76 1.32 -1.54
CA ILE A 230 -1.22 1.55 -0.20
C ILE A 230 -0.33 0.35 0.16
N CYS A 231 0.90 0.63 0.61
CA CYS A 231 1.80 -0.41 1.09
C CYS A 231 1.41 -0.81 2.53
N LEU A 232 0.68 -1.93 2.66
CA LEU A 232 0.30 -2.48 3.96
C LEU A 232 1.38 -3.43 4.47
N GLN A 233 1.71 -3.33 5.76
CA GLN A 233 2.79 -4.10 6.37
C GLN A 233 2.48 -5.61 6.37
N SER A 234 3.49 -6.43 6.07
CA SER A 234 3.36 -7.89 6.14
C SER A 234 3.28 -8.34 7.60
N GLY A 235 2.23 -9.09 7.93
CA GLY A 235 2.17 -9.85 9.18
C GLY A 235 3.06 -11.09 9.22
N GLU A 236 2.90 -11.89 10.27
CA GLU A 236 3.64 -13.14 10.45
C GLU A 236 2.84 -14.39 10.02
N ALA A 237 1.51 -14.37 10.09
CA ALA A 237 0.69 -15.56 9.82
C ALA A 237 0.66 -15.95 8.32
N GLN A 238 0.85 -17.24 8.05
CA GLN A 238 0.87 -17.81 6.71
C GLN A 238 -0.54 -18.07 6.16
N HIS A 239 -0.63 -18.40 4.87
CA HIS A 239 -1.89 -18.77 4.22
C HIS A 239 -2.59 -19.93 4.96
N GLY A 240 -3.86 -19.74 5.30
CA GLY A 240 -4.67 -20.74 6.02
C GLY A 240 -4.41 -20.83 7.53
N GLU A 241 -3.45 -20.09 8.08
CA GLU A 241 -3.29 -19.97 9.53
C GLU A 241 -4.39 -19.06 10.13
N PRO A 242 -4.78 -19.28 11.40
CA PRO A 242 -5.82 -18.48 12.05
C PRO A 242 -5.34 -17.05 12.30
N CYS A 243 -6.27 -16.10 12.19
CA CYS A 243 -6.02 -14.67 12.38
C CYS A 243 -7.19 -13.99 13.08
N THR A 244 -6.92 -12.81 13.65
CA THR A 244 -7.94 -11.97 14.27
C THR A 244 -8.49 -10.99 13.24
N ILE A 245 -9.80 -10.98 13.04
CA ILE A 245 -10.46 -9.92 12.27
C ILE A 245 -10.58 -8.71 13.18
N SER A 246 -9.55 -7.87 13.18
CA SER A 246 -9.64 -6.52 13.75
C SER A 246 -10.79 -5.77 13.04
N PRO A 247 -11.64 -5.01 13.76
CA PRO A 247 -12.68 -4.20 13.15
C PRO A 247 -12.07 -2.94 12.49
N ALA A 248 -11.38 -3.17 11.38
CA ALA A 248 -10.83 -2.15 10.48
C ALA A 248 -11.97 -1.50 9.67
N ILE A 249 -12.79 -0.69 10.34
CA ILE A 249 -13.92 0.06 9.76
C ILE A 249 -13.82 1.57 10.05
N ASP A 250 -12.82 2.00 10.85
CA ASP A 250 -12.59 3.42 11.17
C ASP A 250 -11.08 3.69 11.37
N GLY A 251 -10.34 3.71 10.26
CA GLY A 251 -8.91 4.08 10.21
C GLY A 251 -7.94 3.26 11.08
N SER A 252 -8.40 2.13 11.62
CA SER A 252 -7.69 1.28 12.57
C SER A 252 -6.73 0.28 11.91
N LEU A 253 -5.67 0.79 11.26
CA LEU A 253 -4.44 0.02 10.99
C LEU A 253 -3.61 -0.28 12.26
N ASN A 254 -4.27 -0.39 13.42
CA ASN A 254 -3.71 -1.09 14.57
C ASN A 254 -4.09 -2.56 14.45
N ILE A 255 -3.14 -3.36 14.00
CA ILE A 255 -3.24 -4.82 13.95
C ILE A 255 -1.87 -5.38 14.31
N ASP A 256 -1.79 -6.16 15.38
CA ASP A 256 -0.56 -6.82 15.83
C ASP A 256 0.02 -7.69 14.70
N PRO A 257 1.27 -7.47 14.23
CA PRO A 257 1.90 -8.26 13.18
C PRO A 257 1.86 -9.78 13.41
N ALA A 258 1.93 -10.24 14.66
CA ALA A 258 1.82 -11.66 15.01
C ALA A 258 0.42 -12.25 14.76
N THR A 259 -0.61 -11.40 14.63
CA THR A 259 -1.99 -11.77 14.27
C THR A 259 -2.38 -11.38 12.84
N GLN A 260 -1.54 -10.60 12.15
CA GLN A 260 -1.71 -10.20 10.76
C GLN A 260 -1.27 -11.29 9.78
N CYS A 261 -1.85 -11.24 8.58
CA CYS A 261 -1.50 -12.12 7.47
C CYS A 261 -0.29 -11.58 6.71
N LYS A 262 0.69 -12.44 6.44
CA LYS A 262 1.98 -12.05 5.85
C LYS A 262 1.92 -11.49 4.43
N ASN A 263 1.03 -12.03 3.62
CA ASN A 263 0.74 -11.55 2.28
C ASN A 263 -0.71 -11.89 1.96
N GLY A 264 -1.64 -11.18 2.60
CA GLY A 264 -3.06 -11.47 2.56
C GLY A 264 -3.89 -10.65 3.54
N GLU A 265 -5.16 -11.00 3.63
CA GLU A 265 -6.16 -10.42 4.55
C GLU A 265 -6.80 -11.52 5.41
N CYS A 266 -7.33 -11.14 6.58
CA CYS A 266 -8.02 -12.08 7.46
C CYS A 266 -9.49 -12.24 7.06
N ARG A 267 -9.91 -13.45 6.65
CA ARG A 267 -11.30 -13.74 6.24
C ARG A 267 -11.97 -14.77 7.14
N GLY A 268 -13.20 -14.48 7.56
CA GLY A 268 -13.95 -15.33 8.48
C GLY A 268 -15.23 -14.67 8.99
N ARG A 269 -15.57 -14.91 10.26
CA ARG A 269 -16.76 -14.36 10.94
C ARG A 269 -16.45 -14.07 12.41
N SER A 270 -17.14 -13.07 12.97
CA SER A 270 -17.18 -12.78 14.41
C SER A 270 -15.79 -12.70 15.05
N PHE A 271 -14.97 -11.75 14.58
CA PHE A 271 -13.60 -11.45 15.05
C PHE A 271 -12.55 -12.56 14.82
N SER A 272 -12.92 -13.70 14.24
CA SER A 272 -12.00 -14.80 13.92
C SER A 272 -12.02 -15.15 12.43
N GLY A 273 -10.85 -15.46 11.87
CA GLY A 273 -10.73 -15.87 10.47
C GLY A 273 -9.48 -16.70 10.20
N HIS A 274 -9.23 -16.96 8.93
CA HIS A 274 -7.98 -17.52 8.42
C HIS A 274 -7.39 -16.60 7.37
N CYS A 275 -6.07 -16.63 7.24
CA CYS A 275 -5.35 -15.78 6.31
C CYS A 275 -5.54 -16.22 4.85
N ILE A 276 -6.15 -15.36 4.05
CA ILE A 276 -6.35 -15.53 2.61
C ILE A 276 -5.33 -14.67 1.87
N SER A 277 -4.49 -15.31 1.05
CA SER A 277 -3.40 -14.60 0.40
C SER A 277 -3.85 -13.70 -0.75
N TYR A 278 -3.09 -12.65 -1.00
CA TYR A 278 -3.23 -11.86 -2.22
C TYR A 278 -2.63 -12.62 -3.43
N CYS A 279 -3.09 -12.25 -4.62
CA CYS A 279 -2.54 -12.67 -5.90
C CYS A 279 -2.57 -11.51 -6.90
N ASN A 280 -1.93 -11.67 -8.07
CA ASN A 280 -2.06 -10.70 -9.16
C ASN A 280 -3.04 -11.25 -10.22
N PRO A 281 -4.22 -10.64 -10.40
CA PRO A 281 -5.22 -11.09 -11.38
C PRO A 281 -4.70 -11.15 -12.82
N GLN A 282 -3.87 -10.18 -13.22
CA GLN A 282 -3.39 -10.04 -14.58
C GLN A 282 -2.42 -11.19 -14.91
N THR A 283 -1.41 -11.40 -14.07
CA THR A 283 -0.46 -12.52 -14.16
C THR A 283 -1.16 -13.88 -14.09
N ALA A 284 -2.21 -14.01 -13.25
CA ALA A 284 -2.99 -15.24 -13.17
C ALA A 284 -3.67 -15.60 -14.50
N ILE A 285 -4.21 -14.60 -15.21
CA ILE A 285 -4.90 -14.80 -16.50
C ILE A 285 -3.93 -15.05 -17.66
N THR A 286 -2.74 -14.43 -17.65
CA THR A 286 -1.80 -14.46 -18.79
C THR A 286 -0.66 -15.47 -18.67
N GLU A 287 -0.27 -15.86 -17.45
CA GLU A 287 0.93 -16.66 -17.21
C GLU A 287 0.65 -17.86 -16.28
N SER A 288 0.34 -17.62 -15.00
CA SER A 288 0.04 -18.68 -14.04
C SER A 288 -0.62 -18.14 -12.77
N ASP A 289 -1.61 -18.88 -12.26
CA ASP A 289 -2.20 -18.63 -10.95
C ASP A 289 -1.26 -19.13 -9.82
N THR A 290 -0.73 -18.18 -9.06
CA THR A 290 0.23 -18.40 -7.96
C THR A 290 -0.40 -18.87 -6.65
N CYS A 291 -1.73 -18.93 -6.54
CA CYS A 291 -2.40 -19.31 -5.30
C CYS A 291 -2.16 -20.77 -4.90
N PRO A 292 -2.29 -21.13 -3.60
CA PRO A 292 -2.08 -22.49 -3.13
C PRO A 292 -3.02 -23.54 -3.76
N ALA A 293 -2.70 -24.82 -3.57
CA ALA A 293 -3.58 -25.91 -3.94
C ALA A 293 -4.92 -25.81 -3.19
N ASN A 294 -6.03 -26.11 -3.87
CA ASN A 294 -7.42 -25.89 -3.41
C ASN A 294 -7.86 -24.41 -3.31
N PHE A 295 -7.06 -23.46 -3.79
CA PHE A 295 -7.44 -22.05 -3.94
C PHE A 295 -7.21 -21.60 -5.39
N ASN A 296 -7.97 -20.60 -5.85
CA ASN A 296 -7.73 -19.90 -7.12
C ASN A 296 -7.47 -18.42 -6.85
N CYS A 297 -6.69 -17.77 -7.72
CA CYS A 297 -6.73 -16.32 -7.81
C CYS A 297 -8.10 -15.88 -8.38
N LEU A 298 -8.77 -14.96 -7.68
CA LEU A 298 -10.01 -14.28 -8.06
C LEU A 298 -9.76 -12.77 -8.11
N ASP A 299 -10.44 -12.07 -9.03
CA ASP A 299 -10.42 -10.61 -9.15
C ASP A 299 -11.72 -10.01 -8.59
N PHE A 300 -11.57 -9.09 -7.65
CA PHE A 300 -12.66 -8.38 -6.97
C PHE A 300 -12.84 -6.93 -7.45
N SER A 301 -12.16 -6.52 -8.53
CA SER A 301 -12.42 -5.23 -9.17
C SER A 301 -13.82 -5.17 -9.80
N ASP A 302 -14.43 -3.98 -9.76
CA ASP A 302 -15.74 -3.71 -10.33
C ASP A 302 -15.73 -2.41 -11.16
N LEU A 303 -16.83 -2.13 -11.85
CA LEU A 303 -17.14 -0.83 -12.45
C LEU A 303 -17.96 -0.03 -11.43
N ASN A 304 -17.58 1.20 -11.10
CA ASN A 304 -18.34 1.95 -10.11
C ASN A 304 -19.69 2.41 -10.70
N MET A 305 -20.78 1.77 -10.26
CA MET A 305 -22.14 2.06 -10.73
C MET A 305 -22.88 3.12 -9.88
N GLU A 306 -22.24 3.68 -8.85
CA GLU A 306 -22.85 4.68 -7.97
C GLU A 306 -22.73 6.06 -8.61
N GLN A 307 -23.81 6.56 -9.23
CA GLN A 307 -23.81 7.86 -9.91
C GLN A 307 -23.67 9.07 -8.95
N PHE A 308 -24.11 8.89 -7.71
CA PHE A 308 -24.11 9.93 -6.68
C PHE A 308 -23.50 9.39 -5.40
N THR A 309 -22.76 10.24 -4.70
CA THR A 309 -22.22 9.96 -3.37
C THR A 309 -23.34 9.86 -2.32
N THR A 310 -23.00 9.42 -1.10
CA THR A 310 -23.92 9.46 0.05
C THR A 310 -24.36 10.87 0.46
N THR A 311 -23.64 11.91 0.03
CA THR A 311 -24.03 13.33 0.20
C THR A 311 -24.98 13.83 -0.90
N GLY A 312 -25.20 13.05 -1.97
CA GLY A 312 -26.04 13.41 -3.11
C GLY A 312 -25.33 14.23 -4.19
N GLU A 313 -24.00 14.36 -4.09
CA GLU A 313 -23.15 15.00 -5.09
C GLU A 313 -22.82 14.01 -6.21
N MET A 314 -22.39 14.48 -7.38
CA MET A 314 -21.98 13.59 -8.47
C MET A 314 -20.70 12.86 -8.06
N ASN A 315 -20.68 11.53 -8.16
CA ASN A 315 -19.49 10.74 -7.87
C ASN A 315 -18.47 10.91 -9.02
N PRO A 316 -17.24 11.40 -8.78
CA PRO A 316 -16.22 11.53 -9.82
C PRO A 316 -15.80 10.17 -10.40
N ASP A 317 -15.78 9.12 -9.58
CA ASP A 317 -15.41 7.76 -10.00
C ASP A 317 -16.53 7.05 -10.80
N PHE A 318 -17.66 7.70 -11.09
CA PHE A 318 -18.79 7.04 -11.75
C PHE A 318 -18.39 6.48 -13.14
N LEU A 319 -18.60 5.17 -13.30
CA LEU A 319 -18.20 4.33 -14.43
C LEU A 319 -16.69 4.11 -14.61
N PHE A 320 -15.84 4.64 -13.74
CA PHE A 320 -14.43 4.23 -13.70
C PHE A 320 -14.32 2.79 -13.16
N ARG A 321 -13.31 2.06 -13.62
CA ARG A 321 -13.04 0.71 -13.10
C ARG A 321 -12.17 0.81 -11.84
N THR A 322 -12.46 0.06 -10.78
CA THR A 322 -11.56 0.00 -9.61
C THR A 322 -10.27 -0.75 -9.95
N ALA A 323 -9.18 -0.43 -9.24
CA ALA A 323 -7.91 -1.13 -9.43
C ALA A 323 -8.06 -2.65 -9.16
N SER A 324 -7.39 -3.48 -9.97
CA SER A 324 -7.52 -4.94 -9.95
C SER A 324 -7.16 -5.49 -8.57
N TYR A 325 -8.05 -6.25 -7.91
CA TYR A 325 -7.84 -6.71 -6.54
C TYR A 325 -7.86 -8.24 -6.46
N GLY A 326 -6.67 -8.84 -6.28
CA GLY A 326 -6.50 -10.29 -6.37
C GLY A 326 -6.46 -11.01 -5.03
N LEU A 327 -7.31 -12.02 -4.87
CA LEU A 327 -7.37 -12.88 -3.68
C LEU A 327 -7.39 -14.37 -4.01
N CYS A 328 -6.65 -15.15 -3.22
CA CYS A 328 -6.61 -16.60 -3.28
C CYS A 328 -7.83 -17.23 -2.58
N TYR A 329 -8.98 -17.28 -3.26
CA TYR A 329 -10.24 -17.78 -2.71
C TYR A 329 -10.36 -19.31 -2.80
N PRO A 330 -10.99 -19.99 -1.81
CA PRO A 330 -11.11 -21.46 -1.82
C PRO A 330 -11.97 -22.00 -2.97
N MET A 331 -11.56 -23.15 -3.49
CA MET A 331 -12.25 -23.91 -4.55
C MET A 331 -13.30 -24.89 -4.04
N VAL A 332 -13.41 -25.07 -2.72
CA VAL A 332 -14.14 -26.18 -2.10
C VAL A 332 -15.02 -25.65 -0.96
N ASP A 333 -16.20 -26.25 -0.83
CA ASP A 333 -17.02 -26.13 0.37
C ASP A 333 -16.29 -26.78 1.58
N ASP A 334 -16.86 -26.67 2.79
CA ASP A 334 -16.30 -27.16 4.07
C ASP A 334 -14.99 -26.52 4.61
N ILE A 335 -14.27 -25.66 3.86
CA ILE A 335 -13.08 -24.97 4.41
C ILE A 335 -13.42 -23.75 5.28
N ILE A 336 -14.54 -23.05 4.99
CA ILE A 336 -15.08 -22.00 5.86
C ILE A 336 -16.61 -22.19 5.98
N PRO A 337 -17.18 -22.49 7.17
CA PRO A 337 -18.63 -22.73 7.39
C PRO A 337 -19.54 -21.50 7.24
N ALA A 338 -19.33 -20.70 6.19
CA ALA A 338 -19.84 -19.35 6.05
C ALA A 338 -20.17 -18.92 4.60
N ILE A 339 -19.73 -19.69 3.60
CA ILE A 339 -19.73 -19.31 2.18
C ILE A 339 -19.79 -20.59 1.34
N ASP A 340 -21.00 -21.13 1.20
CA ASP A 340 -21.28 -22.49 0.71
C ASP A 340 -21.19 -22.66 -0.83
N GLN A 341 -20.27 -21.96 -1.49
CA GLN A 341 -19.95 -22.11 -2.92
C GLN A 341 -18.46 -21.84 -3.20
N GLY A 342 -17.63 -22.89 -3.14
CA GLY A 342 -16.24 -22.83 -3.61
C GLY A 342 -16.13 -22.40 -5.08
N LEU A 343 -15.19 -21.50 -5.41
CA LEU A 343 -15.16 -20.82 -6.72
C LEU A 343 -14.03 -21.31 -7.63
N VAL A 344 -14.40 -21.90 -8.77
CA VAL A 344 -13.49 -22.32 -9.85
C VAL A 344 -13.35 -21.19 -10.87
N THR A 345 -12.18 -20.54 -10.97
CA THR A 345 -12.01 -19.39 -11.88
C THR A 345 -11.66 -19.77 -13.30
N CYS A 346 -12.03 -18.88 -14.22
CA CYS A 346 -11.96 -19.07 -15.66
C CYS A 346 -11.70 -17.75 -16.40
N ASN A 347 -11.01 -17.84 -17.53
CA ASN A 347 -10.78 -16.75 -18.46
C ASN A 347 -12.08 -16.47 -19.23
N LEU A 348 -12.59 -15.23 -19.18
CA LEU A 348 -13.90 -14.89 -19.71
C LEU A 348 -14.02 -14.93 -21.24
N ILE A 349 -12.90 -14.81 -21.96
CA ILE A 349 -12.84 -14.81 -23.42
C ILE A 349 -12.75 -16.24 -23.96
N SER A 350 -11.97 -17.13 -23.33
CA SER A 350 -11.81 -18.52 -23.77
C SER A 350 -12.78 -19.52 -23.11
N GLY A 351 -13.40 -19.14 -21.98
CA GLY A 351 -14.25 -20.04 -21.18
C GLY A 351 -13.46 -21.03 -20.30
N ASN A 352 -12.17 -21.20 -20.55
CA ASN A 352 -11.32 -22.18 -19.87
C ASN A 352 -10.95 -21.76 -18.45
N ARG A 353 -10.83 -22.75 -17.56
CA ARG A 353 -10.40 -22.61 -16.17
C ARG A 353 -8.96 -22.13 -16.08
N ILE A 354 -8.71 -21.08 -15.30
CA ILE A 354 -7.38 -20.41 -15.26
C ILE A 354 -6.29 -21.40 -14.85
N LYS A 355 -6.51 -22.13 -13.75
CA LYS A 355 -5.49 -22.99 -13.12
C LYS A 355 -5.22 -24.32 -13.83
N SER A 356 -6.04 -24.72 -14.82
CA SER A 356 -5.93 -26.03 -15.48
C SER A 356 -6.02 -26.01 -17.01
N GLY A 357 -6.45 -24.90 -17.63
CA GLY A 357 -6.55 -24.76 -19.08
C GLY A 357 -7.72 -25.49 -19.75
N ASP A 358 -8.35 -26.49 -19.10
CA ASP A 358 -9.60 -27.12 -19.58
C ASP A 358 -10.81 -26.16 -19.53
N PRO A 359 -11.89 -26.41 -20.30
CA PRO A 359 -13.19 -25.76 -20.15
C PRO A 359 -13.81 -25.85 -18.73
N CYS A 360 -14.90 -25.12 -18.52
CA CYS A 360 -15.67 -25.23 -17.27
C CYS A 360 -16.28 -26.65 -17.12
N PRO A 361 -16.66 -27.07 -15.89
CA PRO A 361 -17.34 -28.35 -15.69
C PRO A 361 -18.63 -28.46 -16.51
N THR A 362 -19.02 -29.69 -16.89
CA THR A 362 -20.22 -29.93 -17.71
C THR A 362 -21.47 -29.25 -17.13
N ASN A 363 -22.27 -28.64 -18.00
CA ASN A 363 -23.40 -27.77 -17.64
C ASN A 363 -23.02 -26.54 -16.79
N SER A 364 -21.77 -26.08 -16.83
CA SER A 364 -21.34 -24.78 -16.29
C SER A 364 -20.87 -23.85 -17.39
N GLY A 365 -20.99 -22.54 -17.17
CA GLY A 365 -20.39 -21.53 -18.05
C GLY A 365 -19.57 -20.52 -17.24
N CYS A 366 -18.47 -20.03 -17.82
CA CYS A 366 -17.66 -18.98 -17.22
C CYS A 366 -18.45 -17.65 -17.15
N LYS A 367 -18.53 -16.99 -15.99
CA LYS A 367 -19.29 -15.74 -15.78
C LYS A 367 -18.50 -14.73 -14.93
N PRO A 368 -18.59 -13.43 -15.23
CA PRO A 368 -17.91 -12.41 -14.44
C PRO A 368 -18.43 -12.43 -12.99
N LEU A 369 -17.53 -12.18 -12.03
CA LEU A 369 -17.90 -11.97 -10.63
C LEU A 369 -18.55 -10.59 -10.44
N PHE A 370 -17.93 -9.59 -11.07
CA PHE A 370 -18.23 -8.16 -11.06
C PHE A 370 -18.01 -7.59 -12.48
N LEU A 371 -18.55 -6.41 -12.81
CA LEU A 371 -18.45 -5.83 -14.17
C LEU A 371 -17.03 -5.38 -14.52
N GLY A 372 -16.24 -4.97 -13.54
CA GLY A 372 -14.82 -4.63 -13.69
C GLY A 372 -13.85 -5.82 -13.68
N SER A 373 -14.30 -6.99 -13.21
CA SER A 373 -13.43 -8.15 -12.95
C SER A 373 -12.80 -8.69 -14.24
N LEU A 374 -11.47 -8.85 -14.26
CA LEU A 374 -10.71 -9.35 -15.40
C LEU A 374 -10.95 -10.84 -15.70
N MET A 375 -11.53 -11.56 -14.74
CA MET A 375 -11.81 -13.00 -14.83
C MET A 375 -13.22 -13.35 -14.35
N GLY A 376 -13.60 -14.61 -14.57
CA GLY A 376 -14.88 -15.15 -14.14
C GLY A 376 -14.75 -16.38 -13.26
N TYR A 377 -15.90 -16.90 -12.85
CA TYR A 377 -16.06 -18.19 -12.20
C TYR A 377 -16.98 -19.12 -13.03
N CYS A 378 -16.73 -20.42 -12.96
CA CYS A 378 -17.58 -21.42 -13.59
C CYS A 378 -18.89 -21.58 -12.80
N LYS A 379 -20.03 -21.22 -13.42
CA LYS A 379 -21.36 -21.29 -12.79
C LYS A 379 -22.24 -22.36 -13.46
N GLY A 380 -22.71 -23.32 -12.67
CA GLY A 380 -23.55 -24.43 -13.12
C GLY A 380 -25.01 -24.08 -13.43
N VAL A 381 -25.68 -24.89 -14.25
CA VAL A 381 -27.13 -24.87 -14.51
C VAL A 381 -27.79 -26.25 -14.42
N ALA A 382 -29.07 -26.26 -14.05
CA ALA A 382 -29.87 -27.46 -13.88
C ALA A 382 -30.45 -28.05 -15.19
N THR A 383 -30.43 -27.32 -16.31
CA THR A 383 -31.13 -27.70 -17.56
C THR A 383 -30.22 -27.65 -18.80
N SER A 384 -29.84 -26.46 -19.25
CA SER A 384 -29.00 -26.26 -20.44
C SER A 384 -28.44 -24.83 -20.51
N LEU A 385 -27.29 -24.67 -21.16
CA LEU A 385 -26.71 -23.36 -21.47
C LEU A 385 -27.43 -22.71 -22.68
N LEU A 386 -27.53 -21.38 -22.69
CA LEU A 386 -28.14 -20.59 -23.76
C LEU A 386 -27.08 -20.15 -24.80
N PRO A 387 -27.30 -20.36 -26.11
CA PRO A 387 -26.36 -19.91 -27.14
C PRO A 387 -26.41 -18.39 -27.36
N PRO A 388 -25.40 -17.78 -28.03
CA PRO A 388 -25.33 -16.33 -28.24
C PRO A 388 -26.53 -15.79 -29.03
N GLY A 389 -26.92 -14.55 -28.76
CA GLY A 389 -28.11 -13.90 -29.33
C GLY A 389 -29.45 -14.31 -28.70
N THR A 390 -29.51 -15.43 -27.97
CA THR A 390 -30.69 -15.86 -27.20
C THR A 390 -31.05 -14.83 -26.14
N LEU A 391 -32.35 -14.61 -25.90
CA LEU A 391 -32.83 -13.78 -24.78
C LEU A 391 -32.43 -14.40 -23.43
N CYS A 392 -32.09 -13.55 -22.48
CA CYS A 392 -31.78 -13.91 -21.10
C CYS A 392 -32.37 -12.84 -20.15
N ASN A 393 -32.18 -12.95 -18.84
CA ASN A 393 -32.69 -11.96 -17.89
C ASN A 393 -31.84 -11.90 -16.60
N PRO A 394 -31.14 -10.77 -16.34
CA PRO A 394 -30.46 -10.49 -15.08
C PRO A 394 -31.28 -9.55 -14.17
N PRO A 395 -31.29 -9.74 -12.83
CA PRO A 395 -30.91 -10.91 -12.05
C PRO A 395 -32.12 -11.50 -11.31
N ASN A 396 -32.54 -12.71 -11.69
CA ASN A 396 -33.54 -13.45 -10.91
C ASN A 396 -33.00 -14.87 -10.66
N PRO A 397 -32.83 -15.34 -9.40
CA PRO A 397 -32.13 -16.60 -9.06
C PRO A 397 -32.88 -17.89 -9.46
N GLY A 398 -33.81 -17.80 -10.42
CA GLY A 398 -34.49 -18.92 -11.08
C GLY A 398 -34.85 -18.64 -12.54
N SER A 399 -34.22 -17.65 -13.21
CA SER A 399 -34.46 -17.40 -14.64
C SER A 399 -33.91 -18.53 -15.52
N THR A 400 -34.60 -18.81 -16.63
CA THR A 400 -34.51 -20.10 -17.34
C THR A 400 -33.33 -20.22 -18.30
N GLY A 401 -32.12 -20.17 -17.77
CA GLY A 401 -30.88 -20.52 -18.48
C GLY A 401 -29.77 -19.50 -18.30
N ILE A 402 -28.53 -19.99 -18.26
CA ILE A 402 -27.31 -19.17 -18.22
C ILE A 402 -26.64 -19.26 -19.59
N CYS A 403 -26.11 -18.13 -20.08
CA CYS A 403 -25.39 -18.08 -21.36
C CYS A 403 -24.18 -19.02 -21.38
N GLN A 404 -23.89 -19.61 -22.53
CA GLN A 404 -22.80 -20.58 -22.72
C GLN A 404 -21.40 -20.01 -22.41
N GLU A 405 -20.39 -20.86 -22.54
CA GLU A 405 -18.98 -20.47 -22.45
C GLU A 405 -18.65 -19.30 -23.40
N SER A 406 -17.68 -18.47 -22.98
CA SER A 406 -17.30 -17.21 -23.66
C SER A 406 -18.44 -16.21 -23.92
N SER A 407 -19.57 -16.28 -23.20
CA SER A 407 -20.68 -15.33 -23.32
C SER A 407 -21.33 -15.01 -21.98
N SER A 408 -21.92 -13.83 -21.83
CA SER A 408 -22.71 -13.46 -20.63
C SER A 408 -24.05 -12.86 -21.02
N CYS A 409 -24.96 -12.78 -20.06
CA CYS A 409 -26.22 -12.09 -20.25
C CYS A 409 -25.99 -10.58 -20.16
N PHE A 410 -26.19 -9.85 -21.25
CA PHE A 410 -25.89 -8.42 -21.31
C PHE A 410 -26.83 -7.66 -22.26
N MET A 411 -26.72 -6.33 -22.25
CA MET A 411 -27.53 -5.43 -23.08
C MET A 411 -27.44 -5.82 -24.58
N ALA A 412 -28.58 -5.81 -25.27
CA ALA A 412 -28.64 -6.25 -26.66
C ALA A 412 -27.98 -5.23 -27.57
N ASP A 413 -28.40 -3.97 -27.53
CA ASP A 413 -27.87 -2.92 -28.39
C ASP A 413 -27.62 -1.64 -27.57
N PRO A 414 -26.38 -1.41 -27.08
CA PRO A 414 -26.09 -0.25 -26.25
C PRO A 414 -26.20 1.09 -26.99
N PHE A 415 -26.17 1.09 -28.32
CA PHE A 415 -26.30 2.30 -29.13
C PHE A 415 -27.75 2.64 -29.42
N ASN A 416 -28.63 1.63 -29.56
CA ASN A 416 -29.99 1.80 -30.10
C ASN A 416 -31.14 1.27 -29.21
N ASP A 417 -30.89 0.59 -28.07
CA ASP A 417 -31.96 0.14 -27.17
C ASP A 417 -32.73 1.36 -26.58
N PRO A 418 -34.07 1.44 -26.73
CA PRO A 418 -34.84 2.66 -26.48
C PRO A 418 -35.08 2.99 -25.00
N SER A 419 -34.53 2.20 -24.07
CA SER A 419 -34.61 2.40 -22.63
C SER A 419 -33.33 1.90 -21.97
N PRO A 420 -32.45 2.77 -21.44
CA PRO A 420 -31.30 2.34 -20.64
C PRO A 420 -31.69 1.76 -19.27
N ILE A 421 -32.97 1.88 -18.89
CA ILE A 421 -33.53 1.40 -17.61
C ILE A 421 -34.09 -0.03 -17.74
N ASP A 422 -34.54 -0.41 -18.93
CA ASP A 422 -35.05 -1.77 -19.25
C ASP A 422 -34.71 -2.13 -20.72
N PRO A 423 -33.44 -2.46 -21.01
CA PRO A 423 -32.99 -2.84 -22.34
C PRO A 423 -33.38 -4.30 -22.66
N GLN A 424 -33.29 -4.71 -23.93
CA GLN A 424 -33.35 -6.15 -24.22
C GLN A 424 -32.07 -6.83 -23.71
N TRP A 425 -32.21 -7.93 -22.98
CA TRP A 425 -31.07 -8.71 -22.47
C TRP A 425 -30.84 -9.95 -23.33
N ARG A 426 -29.61 -10.14 -23.82
CA ARG A 426 -29.21 -11.27 -24.67
C ARG A 426 -27.86 -11.85 -24.28
N CYS A 427 -27.64 -13.11 -24.62
CA CYS A 427 -26.32 -13.72 -24.50
C CYS A 427 -25.34 -13.08 -25.50
N ARG A 428 -24.44 -12.22 -25.01
CA ARG A 428 -23.39 -11.56 -25.79
C ARG A 428 -22.04 -12.23 -25.54
N SER A 429 -21.29 -12.50 -26.59
CA SER A 429 -19.94 -13.05 -26.47
C SER A 429 -18.99 -12.04 -25.81
N MET A 430 -18.13 -12.53 -24.94
CA MET A 430 -17.01 -11.76 -24.39
C MET A 430 -15.94 -11.55 -25.47
N CYS A 431 -15.21 -10.44 -25.39
CA CYS A 431 -14.17 -10.09 -26.35
C CYS A 431 -13.02 -9.31 -25.70
N ASP A 432 -11.82 -9.40 -26.30
CA ASP A 432 -10.63 -8.67 -25.85
C ASP A 432 -10.64 -7.25 -26.41
N ALA A 433 -11.04 -6.26 -25.62
CA ALA A 433 -11.17 -4.87 -26.07
C ALA A 433 -9.82 -4.25 -26.51
N ARG A 434 -8.68 -4.80 -26.08
CA ARG A 434 -7.33 -4.34 -26.48
C ARG A 434 -7.05 -4.58 -27.97
N LEU A 435 -7.78 -5.49 -28.60
CA LEU A 435 -7.69 -5.78 -30.05
C LEU A 435 -8.51 -4.82 -30.93
N GLY A 436 -9.11 -3.79 -30.33
CA GLY A 436 -9.95 -2.81 -31.01
C GLY A 436 -11.36 -3.31 -31.36
N MET A 437 -12.19 -2.35 -31.80
CA MET A 437 -13.62 -2.58 -31.98
C MET A 437 -13.95 -3.50 -33.17
N THR A 438 -13.33 -3.30 -34.34
CA THR A 438 -13.75 -3.91 -35.62
C THR A 438 -12.95 -5.16 -36.03
N SER A 439 -11.83 -5.44 -35.37
CA SER A 439 -10.89 -6.52 -35.70
C SER A 439 -10.94 -7.72 -34.73
N ASN A 440 -11.98 -7.81 -33.89
CA ASN A 440 -12.00 -8.76 -32.78
C ASN A 440 -12.32 -10.21 -33.20
N PRO A 441 -11.45 -11.21 -32.92
CA PRO A 441 -11.72 -12.61 -33.24
C PRO A 441 -13.03 -13.13 -32.62
N SER A 442 -13.34 -12.73 -31.39
CA SER A 442 -14.50 -13.20 -30.62
C SER A 442 -15.85 -12.73 -31.22
N CYS A 443 -15.83 -11.65 -32.00
CA CYS A 443 -17.01 -11.09 -32.68
C CYS A 443 -17.12 -11.55 -34.14
N THR A 444 -16.13 -12.28 -34.66
CA THR A 444 -16.10 -12.76 -36.04
C THR A 444 -17.28 -13.69 -36.33
N GLY A 445 -17.99 -13.44 -37.43
CA GLY A 445 -19.16 -14.22 -37.84
C GLY A 445 -20.47 -13.84 -37.12
N GLN A 446 -20.46 -12.89 -36.20
CA GLN A 446 -21.68 -12.32 -35.61
C GLN A 446 -22.09 -11.05 -36.38
N THR A 447 -23.37 -10.94 -36.79
CA THR A 447 -23.90 -9.81 -37.54
C THR A 447 -25.27 -9.38 -37.07
N THR A 448 -25.67 -8.16 -37.43
CA THR A 448 -27.05 -7.68 -37.41
C THR A 448 -27.92 -8.40 -38.48
N MET A 449 -29.22 -8.11 -38.52
CA MET A 449 -30.16 -8.72 -39.49
C MET A 449 -29.93 -8.26 -40.94
N ASP A 450 -29.40 -7.05 -41.11
CA ASP A 450 -28.95 -6.46 -42.39
C ASP A 450 -27.56 -6.97 -42.83
N GLY A 451 -26.85 -7.71 -41.95
CA GLY A 451 -25.55 -8.32 -42.25
C GLY A 451 -24.33 -7.50 -41.80
N THR A 452 -24.51 -6.36 -41.14
CA THR A 452 -23.41 -5.56 -40.60
C THR A 452 -22.69 -6.32 -39.46
N PRO A 453 -21.35 -6.45 -39.48
CA PRO A 453 -20.60 -7.16 -38.43
C PRO A 453 -20.70 -6.51 -37.06
N PHE A 454 -20.70 -7.32 -36.00
CA PHE A 454 -20.60 -6.83 -34.62
C PHE A 454 -19.19 -6.31 -34.29
N ILE A 455 -19.16 -5.34 -33.38
CA ILE A 455 -17.95 -4.76 -32.80
C ILE A 455 -17.74 -5.19 -31.35
N CYS A 456 -16.49 -5.17 -30.88
CA CYS A 456 -16.17 -5.34 -29.47
C CYS A 456 -16.22 -3.99 -28.74
N LEU A 457 -17.10 -3.85 -27.75
CA LEU A 457 -17.20 -2.66 -26.89
C LEU A 457 -16.74 -3.00 -25.47
N THR A 458 -15.73 -2.31 -24.94
CA THR A 458 -15.27 -2.48 -23.53
C THR A 458 -16.39 -2.16 -22.54
N VAL A 459 -16.42 -2.87 -21.41
CA VAL A 459 -17.43 -2.66 -20.35
C VAL A 459 -17.46 -1.19 -19.87
N SER A 460 -16.30 -0.52 -19.80
CA SER A 460 -16.20 0.88 -19.39
C SER A 460 -16.95 1.86 -20.32
N ARG A 461 -17.16 1.50 -21.59
CA ARG A 461 -17.89 2.32 -22.58
C ARG A 461 -19.39 2.03 -22.67
N PHE A 462 -19.92 1.03 -21.94
CA PHE A 462 -21.33 0.64 -22.12
C PHE A 462 -22.32 1.64 -21.55
N TYR A 463 -21.99 2.23 -20.41
CA TYR A 463 -22.91 3.03 -19.59
C TYR A 463 -22.77 4.54 -19.80
N THR A 464 -21.71 5.00 -20.49
CA THR A 464 -21.58 6.39 -20.93
C THR A 464 -22.65 6.72 -21.99
N PRO A 465 -23.16 7.96 -22.09
CA PRO A 465 -24.21 8.30 -23.06
C PRO A 465 -23.76 8.24 -24.52
N ASP A 466 -22.50 8.56 -24.78
CA ASP A 466 -21.87 8.67 -26.11
C ASP A 466 -21.07 7.41 -26.52
N LYS A 467 -20.85 6.48 -25.59
CA LYS A 467 -19.98 5.29 -25.71
C LYS A 467 -18.51 5.61 -25.88
N GLU A 468 -18.09 6.82 -25.49
CA GLU A 468 -16.70 7.14 -25.21
C GLU A 468 -16.31 6.71 -23.79
N LEU A 469 -15.04 6.88 -23.44
CA LEU A 469 -14.50 6.46 -22.15
C LEU A 469 -15.02 7.36 -21.01
N PRO A 470 -15.26 6.80 -19.81
CA PRO A 470 -15.65 7.57 -18.62
C PRO A 470 -14.75 8.79 -18.44
N THR A 471 -15.38 9.94 -18.18
CA THR A 471 -14.68 11.22 -18.07
C THR A 471 -15.32 11.99 -16.94
N ASP A 472 -14.55 12.24 -15.88
CA ASP A 472 -14.97 13.12 -14.80
C ASP A 472 -14.80 14.58 -15.24
N THR A 473 -15.92 15.29 -15.30
CA THR A 473 -15.98 16.72 -15.61
C THR A 473 -16.08 17.62 -14.37
N SER A 474 -16.04 17.04 -13.16
CA SER A 474 -16.00 17.78 -11.89
C SER A 474 -14.57 18.13 -11.46
N SER A 475 -13.59 17.26 -11.75
CA SER A 475 -12.17 17.55 -11.61
C SER A 475 -11.67 18.66 -12.54
N ILE A 476 -10.62 19.36 -12.08
CA ILE A 476 -9.87 20.37 -12.83
C ILE A 476 -8.38 20.04 -12.72
N PRO A 477 -7.71 19.59 -13.80
CA PRO A 477 -8.25 19.33 -15.14
C PRO A 477 -9.24 18.15 -15.15
N THR A 478 -10.15 18.17 -16.13
CA THR A 478 -11.03 17.05 -16.48
C THR A 478 -10.23 15.78 -16.76
N VAL A 479 -10.60 14.66 -16.15
CA VAL A 479 -9.89 13.37 -16.24
C VAL A 479 -10.71 12.36 -17.05
N THR A 480 -10.09 11.71 -18.04
CA THR A 480 -10.68 10.59 -18.81
C THR A 480 -9.98 9.28 -18.45
N GLU A 481 -10.76 8.21 -18.24
CA GLU A 481 -10.30 6.83 -17.97
C GLU A 481 -9.24 6.37 -18.99
N THR A 482 -8.02 6.08 -18.53
CA THR A 482 -6.90 5.64 -19.36
C THR A 482 -6.58 4.15 -19.25
N SER A 483 -7.12 3.45 -18.24
CA SER A 483 -6.95 2.00 -18.02
C SER A 483 -8.31 1.27 -17.98
N PRO A 484 -9.17 1.42 -19.02
CA PRO A 484 -10.47 0.78 -19.08
C PRO A 484 -10.38 -0.75 -19.06
N SER A 485 -11.50 -1.41 -18.79
CA SER A 485 -11.55 -2.87 -18.77
C SER A 485 -11.05 -3.46 -20.12
N PRO A 486 -10.06 -4.37 -20.12
CA PRO A 486 -9.62 -5.07 -21.33
C PRO A 486 -10.65 -6.10 -21.80
N LEU A 487 -11.71 -6.34 -21.01
CA LEU A 487 -12.87 -7.10 -21.44
C LEU A 487 -13.91 -6.20 -22.09
N GLY A 488 -14.63 -6.77 -23.05
CA GLY A 488 -15.79 -6.16 -23.66
C GLY A 488 -16.81 -7.20 -24.10
N PHE A 489 -17.88 -6.73 -24.73
CA PHE A 489 -18.92 -7.57 -25.33
C PHE A 489 -19.06 -7.31 -26.83
N CYS A 490 -19.36 -8.36 -27.59
CA CYS A 490 -19.70 -8.25 -29.01
C CYS A 490 -21.13 -7.73 -29.19
N VAL A 491 -21.27 -6.55 -29.78
CA VAL A 491 -22.55 -5.83 -29.96
C VAL A 491 -22.72 -5.32 -31.40
N PRO A 492 -23.96 -5.01 -31.82
CA PRO A 492 -24.20 -4.19 -33.00
C PRO A 492 -23.36 -2.89 -32.94
N PRO A 493 -22.85 -2.40 -34.07
CA PRO A 493 -22.38 -1.01 -34.15
C PRO A 493 -23.58 -0.03 -34.13
N PRO A 494 -23.34 1.27 -33.92
CA PRO A 494 -24.36 2.31 -34.14
C PRO A 494 -24.87 2.31 -35.60
N LEU A 495 -26.13 2.75 -35.77
CA LEU A 495 -26.85 2.82 -37.05
C LEU A 495 -26.48 4.03 -37.92
#